data_AF-A0A8S9G7K7-F1
#
_entry.id   AF-A0A8S9G7K7-F1
#
_cell.length_a   1.000
_cell.length_b   1.000
_cell.length_c   1.000
_cell.angle_alpha   90.00
_cell.angle_beta   90.00
_cell.angle_gamma   90.00
#
_symmetry.space_group_name_H-M   'P 1'
#
loop_
_entity.id
_entity.type
_entity.pdbx_description
1 polymer ?
#
loop_
_entity_poly.entity_id
_entity_poly.type
_entity_poly.pdbx_seq_one_letter_code
_entity_poly.pdbx_strand_id
1 'polypeptide(L)'
;MMTLNVSSPLPTKSFLPYRPPPRRTISFSPVFAVHSTDPEKSPQSPSRPAKWSLDSWKSMKALQLPEYPDQKDLDSVLETLSSYPPIVFAGEARKLEEKLGQAAMGQAFMLQGGDCAESFKEFNADNIRDTFRVLLQMGVVLMFGGQMPIIKV
;
A
#
# COMPACT_ATOMS: atom_id res chain seq x y z
N MET A 1 16.13 68.44 -46.47
CA MET A 1 15.55 67.28 -47.19
C MET A 1 16.28 66.05 -46.64
N MET A 2 15.71 65.12 -45.90
CA MET A 2 14.33 64.63 -45.79
C MET A 2 14.05 64.24 -44.33
N THR A 3 12.87 64.60 -43.83
CA THR A 3 12.29 64.06 -42.59
C THR A 3 11.61 62.74 -42.93
N LEU A 4 11.93 61.65 -42.23
CA LEU A 4 11.20 60.39 -42.34
C LEU A 4 10.19 60.29 -41.20
N ASN A 5 8.93 60.45 -41.60
CA ASN A 5 7.72 60.23 -40.83
C ASN A 5 7.38 58.73 -40.91
N VAL A 6 7.29 58.04 -39.77
CA VAL A 6 6.72 56.68 -39.70
C VAL A 6 5.58 56.72 -38.69
N SER A 7 4.37 56.85 -39.23
CA SER A 7 3.11 56.67 -38.53
C SER A 7 2.43 55.45 -39.12
N SER A 8 2.32 54.37 -38.34
CA SER A 8 1.46 53.22 -38.63
C SER A 8 1.13 52.50 -37.32
N PRO A 9 -0.14 52.51 -36.85
CA PRO A 9 -0.53 51.73 -35.68
C PRO A 9 -0.75 50.25 -36.06
N LEU A 10 -0.28 49.34 -35.20
CA LEU A 10 -0.51 47.90 -35.30
C LEU A 10 -1.98 47.55 -34.99
N PRO A 11 -2.56 46.51 -35.61
CA PRO A 11 -3.95 46.13 -35.39
C PRO A 11 -4.15 45.50 -34.01
N THR A 12 -5.06 46.06 -33.23
CA THR A 12 -5.52 45.54 -31.95
C THR A 12 -6.25 44.21 -32.16
N LYS A 13 -5.63 43.09 -31.76
CA LYS A 13 -6.31 41.78 -31.71
C LYS A 13 -7.38 41.82 -30.61
N SER A 14 -8.64 41.67 -30.99
CA SER A 14 -9.76 41.48 -30.06
C SER A 14 -9.58 40.14 -29.34
N PHE A 15 -9.41 40.21 -28.02
CA PHE A 15 -9.40 39.05 -27.14
C PHE A 15 -10.85 38.55 -26.99
N LEU A 16 -11.18 37.44 -27.63
CA LEU A 16 -12.40 36.69 -27.29
C LEU A 16 -12.20 36.03 -25.92
N PRO A 17 -13.21 36.06 -25.02
CA PRO A 17 -13.10 35.39 -23.73
C PRO A 17 -13.02 33.88 -23.93
N TYR A 18 -11.94 33.28 -23.42
CA TYR A 18 -11.75 31.83 -23.38
C TYR A 18 -12.81 31.20 -22.48
N ARG A 19 -13.64 30.31 -23.04
CA ARG A 19 -14.63 29.53 -22.28
C ARG A 19 -14.03 28.14 -22.00
N PRO A 20 -13.73 27.79 -20.74
CA PRO A 20 -13.18 26.48 -20.42
C PRO A 20 -14.21 25.37 -20.74
N PRO A 21 -13.76 24.18 -21.17
CA PRO A 21 -14.65 23.04 -21.39
C PRO A 21 -15.30 22.60 -20.06
N PRO A 22 -16.52 22.02 -20.10
CA PRO A 22 -17.20 21.54 -18.90
C PRO A 22 -16.38 20.44 -18.24
N ARG A 23 -16.02 20.65 -16.97
CA ARG A 23 -15.33 19.68 -16.13
C ARG A 23 -16.27 18.49 -15.91
N ARG A 24 -15.98 17.34 -16.52
CA ARG A 24 -16.64 16.07 -16.18
C ARG A 24 -16.29 15.75 -14.72
N THR A 25 -17.28 15.87 -13.85
CA THR A 25 -17.22 15.40 -12.48
C THR A 25 -17.26 13.88 -12.53
N ILE A 26 -16.10 13.23 -12.41
CA ILE A 26 -16.06 11.82 -12.03
C ILE A 26 -16.44 11.80 -10.55
N SER A 27 -17.62 11.25 -10.26
CA SER A 27 -18.06 10.97 -8.90
C SER A 27 -17.21 9.81 -8.39
N PHE A 28 -16.16 10.12 -7.65
CA PHE A 28 -15.48 9.14 -6.81
C PHE A 28 -16.23 9.10 -5.49
N SER A 29 -16.90 8.00 -5.21
CA SER A 29 -17.35 7.69 -3.86
C SER A 29 -16.11 7.36 -3.04
N PRO A 30 -15.78 8.16 -2.00
CA PRO A 30 -14.62 7.87 -1.17
C PRO A 30 -14.86 6.58 -0.37
N VAL A 31 -13.80 5.80 -0.21
CA VAL A 31 -13.79 4.67 0.73
C VAL A 31 -13.76 5.24 2.15
N PHE A 32 -14.79 4.95 2.94
CA PHE A 32 -14.85 5.35 4.35
C PHE A 32 -14.27 4.23 5.23
N ALA A 33 -13.53 4.63 6.28
CA ALA A 33 -13.18 3.75 7.40
C ALA A 33 -14.29 3.85 8.46
N VAL A 34 -14.78 2.71 8.96
CA VAL A 34 -15.89 2.66 9.93
C VAL A 34 -15.44 3.16 11.31
N HIS A 35 -16.37 3.82 12.00
CA HIS A 35 -16.24 4.49 13.30
C HIS A 35 -15.59 3.65 14.42
N SER A 36 -14.84 4.35 15.28
CA SER A 36 -14.35 3.86 16.57
C SER A 36 -15.51 3.49 17.51
N THR A 37 -15.70 2.18 17.71
CA THR A 37 -16.24 1.51 18.91
C THR A 37 -17.54 2.05 19.56
N ASP A 38 -18.66 1.34 19.37
CA ASP A 38 -19.77 1.32 20.33
C ASP A 38 -19.46 0.39 21.53
N PRO A 39 -20.00 0.66 22.74
CA PRO A 39 -19.72 -0.12 23.95
C PRO A 39 -20.26 -1.56 23.89
N GLU A 40 -19.43 -2.47 24.39
CA GLU A 40 -19.49 -3.93 24.26
C GLU A 40 -20.66 -4.58 25.02
N LYS A 41 -21.43 -5.44 24.36
CA LYS A 41 -22.38 -6.37 24.99
C LYS A 41 -21.63 -7.65 25.41
N SER A 42 -21.80 -8.04 26.68
CA SER A 42 -21.16 -9.15 27.41
C SER A 42 -20.72 -10.38 26.59
N PRO A 43 -19.51 -10.94 26.83
CA PRO A 43 -18.94 -12.02 26.02
C PRO A 43 -19.68 -13.34 26.25
N GLN A 44 -20.35 -13.84 25.21
CA GLN A 44 -20.79 -15.23 25.14
C GLN A 44 -19.57 -16.13 24.87
N SER A 45 -19.52 -17.26 25.55
CA SER A 45 -18.45 -18.27 25.47
C SER A 45 -18.20 -18.74 24.02
N PRO A 46 -16.94 -18.93 23.59
CA PRO A 46 -16.66 -19.28 22.22
C PRO A 46 -17.14 -20.70 21.93
N SER A 47 -18.17 -20.82 21.09
CA SER A 47 -18.48 -22.05 20.39
C SER A 47 -17.25 -22.51 19.63
N ARG A 48 -16.92 -23.80 19.73
CA ARG A 48 -15.84 -24.53 19.03
C ARG A 48 -15.43 -23.85 17.71
N PRO A 49 -14.14 -23.57 17.47
CA PRO A 49 -13.73 -22.88 16.25
C PRO A 49 -14.25 -23.66 15.04
N ALA A 50 -14.98 -22.97 14.17
CA ALA A 50 -15.47 -23.54 12.93
C ALA A 50 -14.30 -24.18 12.17
N LYS A 51 -14.57 -25.27 11.44
CA LYS A 51 -13.55 -25.94 10.60
C LYS A 51 -12.94 -24.90 9.66
N TRP A 52 -11.61 -24.77 9.70
CA TRP A 52 -10.90 -23.78 8.88
C TRP A 52 -11.21 -23.97 7.40
N SER A 53 -11.47 -22.86 6.72
CA SER A 53 -11.60 -22.73 5.27
C SER A 53 -11.19 -21.31 4.86
N LEU A 54 -10.91 -21.09 3.56
CA LEU A 54 -10.48 -19.79 3.04
C LEU A 54 -11.47 -18.66 3.38
N ASP A 55 -12.77 -18.95 3.45
CA ASP A 55 -13.81 -17.96 3.72
C ASP A 55 -14.20 -17.84 5.21
N SER A 56 -13.68 -18.72 6.08
CA SER A 56 -14.12 -18.76 7.49
C SER A 56 -13.90 -17.44 8.24
N TRP A 57 -12.89 -16.65 7.87
CA TRP A 57 -12.60 -15.35 8.47
C TRP A 57 -13.70 -14.30 8.25
N LYS A 58 -14.47 -14.40 7.15
CA LYS A 58 -15.55 -13.46 6.83
C LYS A 58 -16.69 -13.47 7.86
N SER A 59 -16.81 -14.56 8.61
CA SER A 59 -17.78 -14.69 9.71
C SER A 59 -17.29 -14.08 11.04
N MET A 60 -16.03 -13.64 11.10
CA MET A 60 -15.43 -13.04 12.30
C MET A 60 -15.62 -11.52 12.30
N LYS A 61 -15.61 -10.91 13.49
CA LYS A 61 -15.68 -9.44 13.64
C LYS A 61 -14.38 -8.81 13.12
N ALA A 62 -14.46 -8.02 12.05
CA ALA A 62 -13.34 -7.25 11.49
C ALA A 62 -13.62 -5.73 11.63
N LEU A 63 -12.63 -4.96 12.11
CA LEU A 63 -12.84 -3.55 12.51
C LEU A 63 -12.40 -2.51 11.47
N GLN A 64 -11.42 -2.82 10.63
CA GLN A 64 -10.74 -1.86 9.75
C GLN A 64 -10.92 -2.20 8.26
N LEU A 65 -12.05 -2.82 7.92
CA LEU A 65 -12.35 -3.12 6.53
C LEU A 65 -12.92 -1.89 5.82
N PRO A 66 -12.48 -1.62 4.59
CA PRO A 66 -13.10 -0.60 3.75
C PRO A 66 -14.51 -1.04 3.31
N GLU A 67 -15.43 -0.08 3.23
CA GLU A 67 -16.72 -0.29 2.56
C GLU A 67 -16.57 -0.01 1.07
N TYR A 68 -16.75 -1.04 0.25
CA TYR A 68 -16.77 -0.91 -1.21
C TYR A 68 -18.21 -0.66 -1.69
N PRO A 69 -18.45 0.39 -2.51
CA PRO A 69 -19.80 0.77 -2.92
C PRO A 69 -20.43 -0.18 -3.95
N ASP A 70 -19.63 -0.85 -4.78
CA ASP A 70 -20.09 -1.81 -5.78
C ASP A 70 -19.46 -3.18 -5.55
N GLN A 71 -20.30 -4.16 -5.23
CA GLN A 71 -19.87 -5.53 -4.99
C GLN A 71 -19.40 -6.23 -6.29
N LYS A 72 -19.99 -5.90 -7.44
CA LYS A 72 -19.61 -6.52 -8.72
C LYS A 72 -18.22 -6.09 -9.15
N ASP A 73 -17.89 -4.82 -8.95
CA ASP A 73 -16.55 -4.30 -9.24
C ASP A 73 -15.50 -4.94 -8.32
N LEU A 74 -15.82 -5.11 -7.03
CA LEU A 74 -14.97 -5.83 -6.09
C LEU A 74 -14.73 -7.28 -6.54
N ASP A 75 -15.78 -8.01 -6.88
CA ASP A 75 -15.68 -9.41 -7.31
C ASP A 75 -14.84 -9.55 -8.59
N SER A 76 -15.01 -8.64 -9.55
CA SER A 76 -14.22 -8.58 -10.79
C SER A 76 -12.72 -8.35 -10.54
N VAL A 77 -12.38 -7.44 -9.62
CA VAL A 77 -10.99 -7.20 -9.22
C VAL A 77 -10.40 -8.41 -8.50
N LEU A 78 -11.17 -9.05 -7.61
CA LEU A 78 -10.73 -10.26 -6.91
C LEU A 78 -10.47 -11.42 -7.88
N GLU A 79 -11.33 -11.63 -8.88
CA GLU A 79 -11.13 -12.63 -9.93
C GLU A 79 -9.83 -12.34 -10.71
N THR A 80 -9.61 -11.08 -11.08
CA THR A 80 -8.38 -10.66 -11.76
C THR A 80 -7.13 -10.97 -10.91
N LEU A 81 -7.12 -10.57 -9.64
CA LEU A 81 -5.98 -10.80 -8.73
C LEU A 81 -5.73 -12.29 -8.49
N SER A 82 -6.77 -13.11 -8.45
CA SER A 82 -6.63 -14.57 -8.28
C SER A 82 -5.94 -15.26 -9.46
N SER A 83 -5.96 -14.64 -10.64
CA SER A 83 -5.33 -15.17 -11.86
C SER A 83 -3.82 -14.87 -11.95
N TYR A 84 -3.32 -13.93 -11.15
CA TYR A 84 -1.92 -13.52 -11.19
C TYR A 84 -1.01 -14.52 -10.48
N PRO A 85 0.27 -14.62 -10.90
CA PRO A 85 1.23 -15.47 -10.23
C PRO A 85 1.42 -15.05 -8.77
N PRO A 86 1.71 -16.00 -7.87
CA PRO A 86 1.96 -15.69 -6.47
C PRO A 86 3.26 -14.87 -6.31
N ILE A 87 3.30 -13.98 -5.32
CA ILE A 87 4.48 -13.15 -5.02
C ILE A 87 5.60 -13.97 -4.36
N VAL A 88 5.24 -15.01 -3.60
CA VAL A 88 6.18 -15.90 -2.90
C VAL A 88 5.78 -17.36 -3.06
N PHE A 89 6.76 -18.26 -3.05
CA PHE A 89 6.51 -19.70 -3.08
C PHE A 89 6.31 -20.27 -1.66
N ALA A 90 5.48 -21.31 -1.55
CA ALA A 90 5.22 -21.97 -0.27
C ALA A 90 6.50 -22.51 0.42
N GLY A 91 7.51 -22.93 -0.36
CA GLY A 91 8.80 -23.38 0.17
C GLY A 91 9.60 -22.25 0.82
N GLU A 92 9.48 -21.01 0.33
CA GLU A 92 10.15 -19.84 0.91
C GLU A 92 9.52 -19.46 2.24
N ALA A 93 8.17 -19.53 2.34
CA ALA A 93 7.45 -19.30 3.58
C ALA A 93 7.82 -20.30 4.68
N ARG A 94 7.89 -21.60 4.35
CA ARG A 94 8.33 -22.65 5.31
C ARG A 94 9.78 -22.44 5.75
N LYS A 95 10.66 -22.05 4.82
CA LYS A 95 12.06 -21.73 5.14
C LYS A 95 12.17 -20.50 6.05
N LEU A 96 11.29 -19.51 5.90
CA LEU A 96 11.22 -18.38 6.82
C LEU A 96 10.70 -18.81 8.20
N GLU A 97 9.66 -19.63 8.25
CA GLU A 97 9.11 -20.21 9.49
C GLU A 97 10.18 -20.96 10.30
N GLU A 98 10.97 -21.82 9.66
CA GLU A 98 12.09 -22.54 10.30
C GLU A 98 13.11 -21.58 10.92
N LYS A 99 13.46 -20.50 10.21
CA LYS A 99 14.38 -19.47 10.71
C LYS A 99 13.78 -18.69 11.88
N LEU A 100 12.50 -18.31 11.80
CA LEU A 100 11.81 -17.64 12.91
C LEU A 100 11.75 -18.54 14.16
N GLY A 101 11.63 -19.85 13.98
CA GLY A 101 11.79 -20.83 15.05
C GLY A 101 13.16 -20.76 15.73
N GLN A 102 14.24 -20.59 14.96
CA GLN A 102 15.59 -20.37 15.51
C GLN A 102 15.66 -19.08 16.35
N ALA A 103 15.03 -18.00 15.88
CA ALA A 103 14.98 -16.75 16.64
C ALA A 103 14.18 -16.88 17.94
N ALA A 104 13.04 -17.59 17.92
CA ALA A 104 12.25 -17.87 19.13
C ALA A 104 13.05 -18.69 20.17
N MET A 105 13.97 -19.54 19.72
CA MET A 105 14.88 -20.31 20.56
C MET A 105 16.14 -19.52 20.98
N GLY A 106 16.26 -18.24 20.61
CA GLY A 106 17.41 -17.39 20.94
C GLY A 106 18.67 -17.70 20.12
N GLN A 107 18.55 -18.44 19.01
CA GLN A 107 19.68 -18.85 18.15
C GLN A 107 19.90 -17.92 16.96
N ALA A 108 19.01 -16.96 16.75
CA ALA A 108 19.08 -15.92 15.73
C ALA A 108 18.33 -14.67 16.20
N PHE A 109 18.53 -13.55 15.50
CA PHE A 109 17.79 -12.31 15.75
C PHE A 109 17.01 -11.91 14.49
N MET A 110 15.78 -11.43 14.64
CA MET A 110 14.93 -10.96 13.54
C MET A 110 15.03 -9.44 13.41
N LEU A 111 15.44 -8.98 12.23
CA LEU A 111 15.40 -7.58 11.83
C LEU A 111 14.30 -7.42 10.77
N GLN A 112 13.23 -6.73 11.14
CA GLN A 112 12.16 -6.36 10.21
C GLN A 112 12.14 -4.84 10.03
N GLY A 113 12.08 -4.37 8.78
CA GLY A 113 12.09 -2.93 8.52
C GLY A 113 11.62 -2.56 7.12
N GLY A 114 11.04 -1.37 6.98
CA GLY A 114 10.50 -0.87 5.72
C GLY A 114 9.68 0.40 5.95
N ASP A 115 8.93 0.79 4.93
CA ASP A 115 8.05 1.95 4.98
C ASP A 115 6.88 1.71 5.93
N CYS A 116 6.40 2.79 6.57
CA CYS A 116 5.19 2.75 7.40
C CYS A 116 3.94 2.45 6.55
N ALA A 117 3.88 3.07 5.36
CA ALA A 117 2.88 2.82 4.34
C ALA A 117 3.50 3.10 2.97
N GLU A 118 3.56 2.08 2.13
CA GLU A 118 4.04 2.22 0.76
C GLU A 118 3.01 3.00 -0.09
N SER A 119 3.49 3.88 -0.97
CA SER A 119 2.62 4.69 -1.83
C SER A 119 2.94 4.47 -3.31
N PHE A 120 1.91 4.40 -4.16
CA PHE A 120 2.11 4.25 -5.61
C PHE A 120 2.90 5.39 -6.25
N LYS A 121 2.80 6.61 -5.68
CA LYS A 121 3.51 7.78 -6.16
C LYS A 121 5.01 7.70 -5.90
N GLU A 122 5.40 7.05 -4.80
CA GLU A 122 6.79 6.94 -4.36
C GLU A 122 7.38 5.56 -4.67
N PHE A 123 6.65 4.71 -5.40
CA PHE A 123 7.12 3.41 -5.85
C PHE A 123 8.13 3.57 -7.00
N ASN A 124 9.40 3.68 -6.65
CA ASN A 124 10.50 3.78 -7.60
C ASN A 124 11.73 3.01 -7.13
N ALA A 125 12.63 2.70 -8.07
CA ALA A 125 13.79 1.86 -7.84
C ALA A 125 14.79 2.45 -6.83
N ASP A 126 14.91 3.78 -6.73
CA ASP A 126 15.83 4.42 -5.79
C ASP A 126 15.38 4.19 -4.35
N ASN A 127 14.09 4.43 -4.05
CA ASN A 127 13.53 4.20 -2.72
C ASN A 127 13.68 2.74 -2.28
N ILE A 128 13.32 1.79 -3.14
CA ILE A 128 13.44 0.35 -2.84
C ILE A 128 14.90 -0.02 -2.56
N ARG A 129 15.83 0.44 -3.41
CA ARG A 129 17.26 0.18 -3.26
C ARG A 129 17.79 0.74 -1.95
N ASP A 130 17.42 1.98 -1.63
CA ASP A 130 17.99 2.67 -0.49
C ASP A 130 17.42 2.12 0.84
N THR A 131 16.13 1.75 0.89
CA THR A 131 15.55 0.98 2.01
C THR A 131 16.24 -0.37 2.17
N PHE A 132 16.47 -1.12 1.08
CA PHE A 132 17.17 -2.40 1.14
C PHE A 132 18.63 -2.25 1.61
N ARG A 133 19.34 -1.20 1.19
CA ARG A 133 20.70 -0.91 1.65
C ARG A 133 20.75 -0.66 3.15
N VAL A 134 19.81 0.12 3.69
CA VAL A 134 19.72 0.38 5.12
C VAL A 134 19.47 -0.93 5.88
N LEU A 135 18.53 -1.77 5.42
CA LEU A 135 18.24 -3.06 6.04
C LEU A 135 19.47 -4.00 6.05
N LEU A 136 20.24 -4.01 4.96
CA LEU A 136 21.49 -4.78 4.89
C LEU A 136 22.57 -4.24 5.84
N GLN A 137 22.75 -2.91 5.90
CA GLN A 137 23.74 -2.27 6.77
C GLN A 137 23.43 -2.55 8.25
N MET A 138 22.18 -2.35 8.66
CA MET A 138 21.72 -2.68 10.02
C MET A 138 21.94 -4.17 10.32
N GLY A 139 21.62 -5.05 9.37
CA GLY A 139 21.83 -6.48 9.53
C GLY A 139 23.28 -6.86 9.79
N VAL A 140 24.24 -6.24 9.09
CA VAL A 140 25.68 -6.50 9.32
C VAL A 140 26.13 -6.00 10.70
N VAL A 141 25.68 -4.81 11.11
CA VAL A 141 26.01 -4.24 12.43
C VAL A 141 25.45 -5.12 13.56
N LEU A 142 24.18 -5.52 13.47
CA LEU A 142 23.55 -6.39 14.47
C LEU A 142 24.19 -7.78 14.51
N MET A 143 24.57 -8.34 13.35
CA MET A 143 25.25 -9.63 13.28
C MET A 143 26.60 -9.61 14.01
N PHE A 144 27.38 -8.54 13.81
CA PHE A 144 28.67 -8.38 14.46
C PHE A 144 28.53 -8.18 15.98
N GLY A 145 27.62 -7.30 16.40
CA GLY A 145 27.42 -6.99 17.82
C GLY A 145 26.76 -8.13 18.61
N GLY A 146 25.81 -8.85 18.01
CA GLY A 146 25.08 -9.94 18.64
C GLY A 146 25.74 -11.32 18.49
N GLN A 147 26.79 -11.44 17.67
CA GLN A 147 27.49 -12.70 17.35
C GLN A 147 26.53 -13.85 16.96
N MET A 148 25.43 -13.52 16.29
CA MET A 148 24.41 -14.48 15.88
C MET A 148 23.81 -14.14 14.52
N PRO A 149 23.20 -15.12 13.82
CA PRO A 149 22.56 -14.89 12.53
C PRO A 149 21.42 -13.86 12.62
N ILE A 150 21.33 -13.00 11.60
CA ILE A 150 20.23 -12.03 11.44
C ILE A 150 19.31 -12.43 10.30
N ILE A 151 18.04 -12.66 10.63
CA ILE A 151 16.94 -12.90 9.69
C ILE A 151 16.39 -11.53 9.29
N LYS A 152 16.49 -11.19 8.01
CA LYS A 152 16.04 -9.91 7.46
C LYS A 152 14.66 -10.11 6.84
N VAL A 153 13.68 -9.34 7.29
CA VAL A 153 12.29 -9.35 6.85
C VAL A 153 11.90 -7.97 6.32
#